data_AF-A0A645CGD5-F1
#
_entry.id   AF-A0A645CGD5-F1
#
_cell.length_a   1.000
_cell.length_b   1.000
_cell.length_c   1.000
_cell.angle_alpha   90.00
_cell.angle_beta   90.00
_cell.angle_gamma   90.00
#
_symmetry.space_group_name_H-M   'P 1'
#
loop_
_entity.id
_entity.type
_entity.pdbx_description
1 polymer ?
#
loop_
_entity_poly.entity_id
_entity_poly.type
_entity_poly.pdbx_seq_one_letter_code
_entity_poly.pdbx_strand_id
1 'polypeptide(L)'
;MSSETFYTWEMESMQIGSESSPLTLRDVIDRHGGEIWYEREKAAHRAFFRFVLPVATPEAEQVVEERHVTGRPEYYDFDLFKFEDKSIDLDRKLSELTYTVFDTETTGLEPSNGDEIIQVGAARIVNNRLLRQETFNQIVDPEIPLKPESIPIHGITEDMVRGQPNIDVVLPAFHEFCEDTVLIAHNAAFDMRFLQLKEERTGIRFTQPVLDTLLLSAVVHPNQESHKLDVILERLGIAIGTRHNALEDALATGEVFLKLVKLLEDKGIVTVRQALEAAEKTYFARVKY
;
A
#
# COMPACT_ATOMS: atom_id res chain seq x y z
N MET A 1 22.04 -19.47 -36.76
CA MET A 1 22.84 -18.69 -35.79
C MET A 1 24.08 -19.48 -35.41
N SER A 2 25.19 -18.80 -35.15
CA SER A 2 26.39 -19.41 -34.56
C SER A 2 26.27 -19.40 -33.03
N SER A 3 26.99 -20.30 -32.35
CA SER A 3 27.11 -20.27 -30.89
C SER A 3 27.70 -18.95 -30.38
N GLU A 4 28.46 -18.26 -31.22
CA GLU A 4 29.04 -16.94 -30.96
C GLU A 4 27.96 -15.84 -30.85
N THR A 5 26.95 -15.83 -31.73
CA THR A 5 25.82 -14.89 -31.63
C THR A 5 25.03 -15.08 -30.33
N PHE A 6 24.87 -16.33 -29.89
CA PHE A 6 24.18 -16.62 -28.64
C PHE A 6 24.96 -16.12 -27.42
N TYR A 7 26.28 -16.31 -27.42
CA TYR A 7 27.14 -15.81 -26.34
C TYR A 7 27.08 -14.27 -26.23
N THR A 8 27.00 -13.57 -27.35
CA THR A 8 26.79 -12.11 -27.36
C THR A 8 25.46 -11.73 -26.71
N TRP A 9 24.36 -12.43 -27.04
CA TRP A 9 23.05 -12.17 -26.43
C TRP A 9 22.99 -12.48 -24.94
N GLU A 10 23.73 -13.50 -24.50
CA GLU A 10 23.82 -13.90 -23.10
C GLU A 10 24.52 -12.84 -22.24
N MET A 11 25.60 -12.25 -22.77
CA MET A 11 26.52 -11.41 -22.01
C MET A 11 26.36 -9.91 -22.23
N GLU A 12 25.67 -9.47 -23.28
CA GLU A 12 25.42 -8.04 -23.52
C GLU A 12 24.13 -7.55 -22.86
N SER A 13 24.14 -6.26 -22.52
CA SER A 13 22.97 -5.56 -22.01
C SER A 13 21.80 -5.67 -22.98
N MET A 14 20.65 -6.11 -22.48
CA MET A 14 19.47 -6.28 -23.32
C MET A 14 18.95 -4.92 -23.80
N GLN A 15 18.62 -4.83 -25.09
CA GLN A 15 17.95 -3.66 -25.67
C GLN A 15 16.46 -3.96 -25.81
N ILE A 16 15.62 -3.12 -25.21
CA ILE A 16 14.16 -3.21 -25.34
C ILE A 16 13.68 -1.93 -26.04
N GLY A 17 13.46 -2.02 -27.35
CA GLY A 17 13.14 -0.84 -28.16
C GLY A 17 14.32 0.13 -28.23
N SER A 18 14.14 1.35 -27.72
CA SER A 18 15.19 2.38 -27.62
C SER A 18 15.88 2.45 -26.26
N GLU A 19 15.50 1.60 -25.30
CA GLU A 19 16.02 1.60 -23.94
C GLU A 19 16.98 0.43 -23.72
N SER A 20 18.09 0.70 -23.02
CA SER A 20 19.07 -0.31 -22.62
C SER A 20 18.79 -0.75 -21.18
N SER A 21 18.54 -2.04 -20.99
CA SER A 21 18.52 -2.65 -19.66
C SER A 21 19.95 -2.72 -19.10
N PRO A 22 20.17 -2.43 -17.81
CA PRO A 22 21.46 -2.70 -17.17
C PRO A 22 21.71 -4.21 -16.97
N LEU A 23 20.65 -5.04 -17.07
CA LEU A 23 20.73 -6.49 -16.93
C LEU A 23 20.97 -7.16 -18.28
N THR A 24 21.85 -8.16 -18.27
CA THR A 24 22.07 -9.10 -19.38
C THR A 24 21.03 -10.23 -19.34
N LEU A 25 20.93 -11.00 -20.42
CA LEU A 25 20.06 -12.18 -20.44
C LEU A 25 20.50 -13.20 -19.38
N ARG A 26 21.81 -13.34 -19.15
CA ARG A 26 22.36 -14.21 -18.11
C ARG A 26 21.92 -13.81 -16.71
N ASP A 27 21.99 -12.52 -16.39
CA ASP A 27 21.58 -12.02 -15.06
C ASP A 27 20.12 -12.36 -14.75
N VAL A 28 19.25 -12.27 -15.75
CA VAL A 28 17.83 -12.62 -15.61
C VAL A 28 17.66 -14.12 -15.39
N ILE A 29 18.31 -14.96 -16.19
CA ILE A 29 18.20 -16.41 -16.09
C ILE A 29 18.75 -16.89 -14.73
N ASP A 30 19.91 -16.39 -14.30
CA ASP A 30 20.53 -16.73 -13.02
C ASP A 30 19.63 -16.30 -11.84
N ARG A 31 19.05 -15.08 -11.88
CA ARG A 31 18.12 -14.59 -10.84
C ARG A 31 16.89 -15.49 -10.68
N HIS A 32 16.40 -16.07 -11.77
CA HIS A 32 15.24 -16.94 -11.75
C HIS A 32 15.60 -18.43 -11.58
N GLY A 33 16.86 -18.75 -11.24
CA GLY A 33 17.33 -20.12 -11.06
C GLY A 33 17.17 -20.98 -12.32
N GLY A 34 17.11 -20.35 -13.48
CA GLY A 34 16.90 -21.00 -14.76
C GLY A 34 18.20 -21.36 -15.46
N GLU A 35 18.08 -22.06 -16.58
CA GLU A 35 19.17 -22.33 -17.50
C GLU A 35 18.74 -22.01 -18.93
N ILE A 36 19.68 -21.54 -19.74
CA ILE A 36 19.48 -21.27 -21.16
C ILE A 36 20.61 -21.88 -21.98
N TRP A 37 20.28 -22.51 -23.10
CA TRP A 37 21.28 -22.90 -24.08
C TRP A 37 20.73 -22.93 -25.51
N TYR A 38 21.66 -22.74 -26.44
CA TYR A 38 21.41 -22.88 -27.87
C TYR A 38 21.71 -24.32 -28.31
N GLU A 39 20.73 -24.98 -28.93
CA GLU A 39 20.86 -26.34 -29.43
C GLU A 39 20.57 -26.37 -30.94
N ARG A 40 21.35 -27.19 -31.67
CA ARG A 40 21.19 -27.35 -33.12
C ARG A 40 21.07 -28.83 -33.48
N GLU A 41 19.94 -29.19 -34.04
CA GLU A 41 19.68 -30.53 -34.56
C GLU A 41 20.15 -30.61 -36.03
N LYS A 42 21.31 -31.24 -36.23
CA LYS A 42 21.96 -31.30 -37.56
C LYS A 42 21.14 -32.08 -38.59
N ALA A 43 20.48 -33.16 -38.18
CA ALA A 43 19.71 -34.03 -39.08
C ALA A 43 18.43 -33.37 -39.61
N ALA A 44 17.77 -32.55 -38.79
CA ALA A 44 16.55 -31.84 -39.15
C ALA A 44 16.79 -30.41 -39.64
N HIS A 45 18.05 -29.93 -39.66
CA HIS A 45 18.42 -28.55 -39.94
C HIS A 45 17.67 -27.51 -39.07
N ARG A 46 17.34 -27.86 -37.83
CA ARG A 46 16.65 -26.97 -36.88
C ARG A 46 17.62 -26.44 -35.84
N ALA A 47 17.36 -25.23 -35.38
CA ALA A 47 18.05 -24.61 -34.27
C ALA A 47 17.01 -24.04 -33.32
N PHE A 48 17.21 -24.23 -32.03
CA PHE A 48 16.27 -23.80 -31.00
C PHE A 48 17.01 -23.34 -29.75
N PHE A 49 16.35 -22.42 -29.04
CA PHE A 49 16.76 -22.03 -27.69
C PHE A 49 15.94 -22.86 -26.73
N ARG A 50 16.61 -23.45 -25.75
CA ARG A 50 15.94 -24.07 -24.62
C ARG A 50 16.08 -23.16 -23.42
N PHE A 51 14.97 -22.97 -22.74
CA PHE A 51 14.88 -22.32 -21.46
C PHE A 51 14.36 -23.36 -20.48
N VAL A 52 15.11 -23.60 -19.43
CA VAL A 52 14.64 -24.31 -18.26
C VAL A 52 14.40 -23.24 -17.22
N LEU A 53 13.14 -23.03 -16.87
CA LEU A 53 12.80 -22.27 -15.68
C LEU A 53 12.37 -23.31 -14.64
N PRO A 54 12.86 -23.21 -13.39
CA PRO A 54 12.33 -24.04 -12.34
C PRO A 54 10.82 -23.81 -12.31
N VAL A 55 10.06 -24.91 -12.41
CA VAL A 55 8.63 -24.84 -12.15
C VAL A 55 8.52 -24.27 -10.75
N ALA A 56 7.78 -23.17 -10.58
CA ALA A 56 7.44 -22.68 -9.27
C ALA A 56 6.69 -23.81 -8.55
N THR A 57 7.42 -24.63 -7.82
CA THR A 57 6.85 -25.39 -6.74
C THR A 57 6.35 -24.30 -5.80
N PRO A 58 5.03 -24.19 -5.52
CA PRO A 58 4.65 -23.49 -4.31
C PRO A 58 5.50 -24.14 -3.24
N GLU A 59 6.33 -23.34 -2.56
CA GLU A 59 7.14 -23.84 -1.48
C GLU A 59 6.20 -24.67 -0.63
N ALA A 60 6.42 -26.00 -0.64
CA ALA A 60 5.69 -26.87 0.23
C ALA A 60 5.98 -26.30 1.60
N GLU A 61 4.94 -25.74 2.24
CA GLU A 61 4.99 -25.22 3.59
C GLU A 61 5.74 -26.25 4.43
N GLN A 62 7.03 -25.99 4.63
CA GLN A 62 7.71 -26.59 5.75
C GLN A 62 7.02 -25.91 6.90
N VAL A 63 6.11 -26.67 7.53
CA VAL A 63 5.48 -26.36 8.81
C VAL A 63 6.61 -26.32 9.84
N VAL A 64 7.42 -25.28 9.76
CA VAL A 64 8.00 -24.64 10.91
C VAL A 64 6.82 -23.87 11.47
N GLU A 65 6.45 -24.13 12.73
CA GLU A 65 5.55 -23.27 13.49
C GLU A 65 6.23 -21.90 13.70
N GLU A 66 6.46 -21.16 12.61
CA GLU A 66 6.69 -19.74 12.66
C GLU A 66 5.32 -19.11 12.80
N ARG A 67 5.08 -18.57 13.99
CA ARG A 67 3.93 -17.72 14.31
C ARG A 67 3.79 -16.70 13.19
N HIS A 68 2.79 -16.89 12.34
CA HIS A 68 2.39 -15.99 11.28
C HIS A 68 2.11 -14.60 11.87
N VAL A 69 3.12 -13.73 11.85
CA VAL A 69 2.91 -12.27 11.87
C VAL A 69 2.47 -11.91 10.45
N THR A 70 1.21 -12.22 10.14
CA THR A 70 0.61 -11.82 8.87
C THR A 70 0.27 -10.34 8.97
N GLY A 71 0.97 -9.51 8.21
CA GLY A 71 0.57 -8.11 8.01
C GLY A 71 -0.84 -8.03 7.40
N ARG A 72 -1.51 -6.88 7.55
CA ARG A 72 -2.85 -6.66 6.99
C ARG A 72 -2.88 -7.05 5.50
N PRO A 73 -3.89 -7.79 5.02
CA PRO A 73 -4.07 -8.10 3.61
C PRO A 73 -4.30 -6.81 2.83
N GLU A 74 -3.87 -6.80 1.58
CA GLU A 74 -4.10 -5.68 0.68
C GLU A 74 -5.58 -5.68 0.25
N TYR A 75 -6.26 -4.56 0.47
CA TYR A 75 -7.67 -4.36 0.18
C TYR A 75 -7.78 -3.47 -1.06
N TYR A 76 -8.65 -3.85 -1.99
CA TYR A 76 -8.82 -3.12 -3.24
C TYR A 76 -10.29 -2.74 -3.43
N ASP A 77 -10.55 -1.43 -3.49
CA ASP A 77 -11.89 -0.88 -3.70
C ASP A 77 -11.90 0.11 -4.87
N PHE A 78 -12.73 -0.16 -5.87
CA PHE A 78 -12.94 0.72 -7.03
C PHE A 78 -13.68 2.01 -6.65
N ASP A 79 -14.44 1.98 -5.56
CA ASP A 79 -15.16 3.14 -5.05
C ASP A 79 -14.23 4.11 -4.30
N LEU A 80 -12.98 3.74 -4.02
CA LEU A 80 -11.98 4.62 -3.41
C LEU A 80 -11.74 5.92 -4.22
N PHE A 81 -11.89 5.85 -5.55
CA PHE A 81 -11.73 7.01 -6.44
C PHE A 81 -13.03 7.82 -6.61
N LYS A 82 -14.15 7.36 -6.03
CA LYS A 82 -15.43 8.07 -6.06
C LYS A 82 -15.58 8.89 -4.79
N PHE A 83 -15.66 10.20 -4.97
CA PHE A 83 -15.88 11.15 -3.88
C PHE A 83 -16.90 12.20 -4.34
N GLU A 84 -17.66 12.74 -3.38
CA GLU A 84 -18.74 13.70 -3.66
C GLU A 84 -18.33 15.14 -3.37
N ASP A 85 -17.34 15.34 -2.50
CA ASP A 85 -16.90 16.66 -2.10
C ASP A 85 -16.19 17.37 -3.28
N LYS A 86 -16.75 18.52 -3.65
CA LYS A 86 -16.25 19.40 -4.72
C LYS A 86 -15.64 20.69 -4.18
N SER A 87 -15.54 20.84 -2.86
CA SER A 87 -14.94 22.00 -2.22
C SER A 87 -13.42 22.03 -2.39
N ILE A 88 -12.79 20.85 -2.49
CA ILE A 88 -11.35 20.69 -2.67
C ILE A 88 -10.99 20.84 -4.15
N ASP A 89 -10.16 21.83 -4.46
CA ASP A 89 -9.58 22.02 -5.80
C ASP A 89 -8.52 20.96 -6.10
N LEU A 90 -8.90 19.97 -6.91
CA LEU A 90 -8.05 18.84 -7.27
C LEU A 90 -6.90 19.22 -8.21
N ASP A 91 -6.99 20.37 -8.87
CA ASP A 91 -5.96 20.87 -9.78
C ASP A 91 -4.92 21.73 -9.04
N ARG A 92 -5.11 21.91 -7.73
CA ARG A 92 -4.10 22.48 -6.84
C ARG A 92 -2.92 21.51 -6.65
N LYS A 93 -1.74 22.08 -6.42
CA LYS A 93 -0.53 21.28 -6.21
C LYS A 93 -0.64 20.43 -4.95
N LEU A 94 -0.07 19.22 -5.01
CA LEU A 94 0.03 18.31 -3.87
C LEU A 94 0.68 18.99 -2.65
N SER A 95 1.69 19.82 -2.85
CA SER A 95 2.41 20.53 -1.78
C SER A 95 1.65 21.72 -1.16
N GLU A 96 0.54 22.16 -1.76
CA GLU A 96 -0.21 23.35 -1.35
C GLU A 96 -1.56 23.05 -0.67
N LEU A 97 -1.92 21.78 -0.57
CA LEU A 97 -3.16 21.33 0.07
C LEU A 97 -2.93 20.92 1.53
N THR A 98 -4.05 20.75 2.22
CA THR A 98 -4.14 20.26 3.59
C THR A 98 -4.66 18.82 3.54
N TYR A 99 -4.05 17.95 4.33
CA TYR A 99 -4.40 16.54 4.38
C TYR A 99 -4.65 16.08 5.81
N THR A 100 -5.52 15.08 5.95
CA THR A 100 -5.52 14.19 7.12
C THR A 100 -4.97 12.85 6.72
N VAL A 101 -3.82 12.49 7.27
CA VAL A 101 -3.34 11.11 7.21
C VAL A 101 -3.87 10.34 8.39
N PHE A 102 -4.39 9.14 8.18
CA PHE A 102 -4.94 8.31 9.23
C PHE A 102 -4.67 6.82 9.03
N ASP A 103 -4.82 6.07 10.11
CA ASP A 103 -4.81 4.60 10.17
C ASP A 103 -5.81 4.15 11.24
N THR A 104 -6.33 2.93 11.12
CA THR A 104 -7.19 2.30 12.12
C THR A 104 -6.63 0.96 12.59
N GLU A 105 -6.66 0.71 13.91
CA GLU A 105 -6.53 -0.67 14.41
C GLU A 105 -7.92 -1.28 14.59
N THR A 106 -8.02 -2.59 14.34
CA THR A 106 -9.29 -3.30 14.28
C THR A 106 -9.23 -4.62 15.06
N THR A 107 -10.39 -5.15 15.46
CA THR A 107 -10.48 -6.46 16.15
C THR A 107 -10.01 -7.63 15.29
N GLY A 108 -9.97 -7.43 13.97
CA GLY A 108 -9.58 -8.40 12.95
C GLY A 108 -9.64 -7.77 11.56
N LEU A 109 -9.52 -8.60 10.53
CA LEU A 109 -9.29 -8.15 9.16
C LEU A 109 -10.54 -8.20 8.28
N GLU A 110 -11.71 -8.56 8.79
CA GLU A 110 -12.93 -8.77 8.01
C GLU A 110 -14.04 -7.76 8.36
N PRO A 111 -14.02 -6.52 7.82
CA PRO A 111 -15.00 -5.48 8.15
C PRO A 111 -16.44 -5.93 7.88
N SER A 112 -16.67 -6.64 6.78
CA SER A 112 -18.01 -7.14 6.41
C SER A 112 -18.45 -8.37 7.22
N ASN A 113 -17.59 -8.95 8.04
CA ASN A 113 -17.87 -10.14 8.86
C ASN A 113 -17.90 -9.82 10.37
N GLY A 114 -18.11 -8.55 10.72
CA GLY A 114 -18.32 -8.11 12.10
C GLY A 114 -17.06 -7.77 12.88
N ASP A 115 -15.90 -7.62 12.23
CA ASP A 115 -14.77 -6.95 12.88
C ASP A 115 -15.06 -5.45 13.07
N GLU A 116 -14.50 -4.88 14.13
CA GLU A 116 -14.77 -3.53 14.59
C GLU A 116 -13.49 -2.68 14.72
N ILE A 117 -13.62 -1.36 14.63
CA ILE A 117 -12.50 -0.42 14.90
C ILE A 117 -12.26 -0.36 16.40
N ILE A 118 -10.99 -0.44 16.81
CA ILE A 118 -10.54 -0.35 18.21
C ILE A 118 -9.56 0.79 18.45
N GLN A 119 -9.00 1.40 17.41
CA GLN A 119 -8.24 2.64 17.51
C GLN A 119 -8.34 3.45 16.23
N VAL A 120 -8.41 4.77 16.34
CA VAL A 120 -8.23 5.70 15.22
C VAL A 120 -7.06 6.62 15.53
N GLY A 121 -6.09 6.66 14.63
CA GLY A 121 -4.93 7.53 14.71
C GLY A 121 -4.86 8.40 13.46
N ALA A 122 -4.63 9.70 13.63
CA ALA A 122 -4.51 10.62 12.51
C ALA A 122 -3.62 11.83 12.81
N ALA A 123 -3.11 12.46 11.77
CA ALA A 123 -2.32 13.69 11.85
C ALA A 123 -2.59 14.60 10.66
N ARG A 124 -2.46 15.92 10.87
CA ARG A 124 -2.56 16.90 9.78
C ARG A 124 -1.24 17.03 9.02
N ILE A 125 -1.33 17.19 7.70
CA ILE A 125 -0.26 17.72 6.86
C ILE A 125 -0.72 19.06 6.29
N VAL A 126 0.06 20.11 6.53
CA VAL A 126 -0.26 21.48 6.07
C VAL A 126 0.98 22.08 5.43
N ASN A 127 0.84 22.66 4.24
CA ASN A 127 1.95 23.26 3.49
C ASN A 127 3.15 22.30 3.36
N ASN A 128 2.85 21.05 2.99
CA ASN A 128 3.85 19.99 2.82
C ASN A 128 4.68 19.69 4.09
N ARG A 129 4.08 19.87 5.27
CA ARG A 129 4.70 19.56 6.57
C ARG A 129 3.74 18.75 7.44
N LEU A 130 4.22 17.63 7.96
CA LEU A 130 3.50 16.81 8.93
C LEU A 130 3.49 17.50 10.30
N LEU A 131 2.30 17.77 10.84
CA LEU A 131 2.11 18.46 12.11
C LEU A 131 1.88 17.44 13.24
N ARG A 132 2.98 17.03 13.89
CA ARG A 132 2.96 16.03 14.98
C ARG A 132 2.17 16.47 16.22
N GLN A 133 1.86 17.75 16.34
CA GLN A 133 1.06 18.34 17.42
C GLN A 133 -0.43 18.46 17.09
N GLU A 134 -0.81 18.30 15.82
CA GLU A 134 -2.21 18.31 15.37
C GLU A 134 -2.61 16.88 15.01
N THR A 135 -2.93 16.12 16.05
CA THR A 135 -3.20 14.68 15.96
C THR A 135 -4.55 14.32 16.56
N PHE A 136 -5.12 13.24 16.05
CA PHE A 136 -6.25 12.52 16.62
C PHE A 136 -5.75 11.14 17.04
N ASN A 137 -6.01 10.72 18.28
CA ASN A 137 -5.61 9.40 18.75
C ASN A 137 -6.60 8.91 19.81
N GLN A 138 -7.47 7.99 19.41
CA GLN A 138 -8.57 7.52 20.24
C GLN A 138 -8.66 6.00 20.19
N ILE A 139 -8.60 5.36 21.36
CA ILE A 139 -9.00 3.95 21.51
C ILE A 139 -10.52 3.90 21.52
N VAL A 140 -11.11 2.92 20.85
CA VAL A 140 -12.55 2.78 20.68
C VAL A 140 -13.01 1.52 21.41
N ASP A 141 -14.13 1.61 22.13
CA ASP A 141 -14.83 0.41 22.62
C ASP A 141 -15.57 -0.23 21.44
N PRO A 142 -15.17 -1.45 21.00
CA PRO A 142 -15.80 -2.11 19.87
C PRO A 142 -17.17 -2.71 20.21
N GLU A 143 -17.60 -2.67 21.47
CA GLU A 143 -18.85 -3.26 21.97
C GLU A 143 -18.95 -4.79 21.76
N ILE A 144 -17.82 -5.43 21.42
CA ILE A 144 -17.65 -6.88 21.24
C ILE A 144 -16.36 -7.36 21.90
N PRO A 145 -16.26 -8.63 22.31
CA PRO A 145 -15.00 -9.19 22.82
C PRO A 145 -13.88 -9.14 21.77
N LEU A 146 -12.67 -8.79 22.20
CA LEU A 146 -11.48 -8.84 21.37
C LEU A 146 -11.09 -10.29 21.08
N LYS A 147 -10.67 -10.54 19.84
CA LYS A 147 -10.10 -11.82 19.42
C LYS A 147 -8.71 -11.98 20.06
N PRO A 148 -8.41 -13.07 20.79
CA PRO A 148 -7.09 -13.26 21.40
C PRO A 148 -5.93 -13.20 20.40
N GLU A 149 -6.20 -13.49 19.13
CA GLU A 149 -5.21 -13.49 18.05
C GLU A 149 -4.81 -12.09 17.57
N SER A 150 -5.66 -11.06 17.76
CA SER A 150 -5.35 -9.68 17.32
C SER A 150 -4.54 -8.90 18.35
N ILE A 151 -4.71 -9.18 19.64
CA ILE A 151 -4.01 -8.51 20.74
C ILE A 151 -2.48 -8.51 20.58
N PRO A 152 -1.80 -9.61 20.20
CA PRO A 152 -0.34 -9.60 20.01
C PRO A 152 0.14 -8.72 18.84
N ILE A 153 -0.75 -8.36 17.92
CA ILE A 153 -0.44 -7.53 16.75
C ILE A 153 -0.39 -6.06 17.16
N HIS A 154 -1.50 -5.53 17.66
CA HIS A 154 -1.66 -4.10 17.98
C HIS A 154 -1.44 -3.75 19.46
N GLY A 155 -1.36 -4.75 20.36
CA GLY A 155 -1.11 -4.57 21.79
C GLY A 155 -2.27 -3.99 22.60
N ILE A 156 -3.44 -3.79 21.98
CA ILE A 156 -4.65 -3.25 22.63
C ILE A 156 -5.36 -4.39 23.35
N THR A 157 -5.61 -4.20 24.64
CA THR A 157 -6.22 -5.22 25.51
C THR A 157 -7.66 -4.86 25.87
N GLU A 158 -8.42 -5.84 26.34
CA GLU A 158 -9.78 -5.68 26.87
C GLU A 158 -9.88 -4.55 27.92
N ASP A 159 -8.88 -4.44 28.80
CA ASP A 159 -8.85 -3.39 29.82
C ASP A 159 -8.59 -2.00 29.26
N MET A 160 -7.94 -1.89 28.09
CA MET A 160 -7.69 -0.61 27.43
C MET A 160 -8.93 -0.08 26.70
N VAL A 161 -9.72 -0.97 26.08
CA VAL A 161 -10.97 -0.60 25.39
C VAL A 161 -12.12 -0.37 26.37
N ARG A 162 -12.09 -1.03 27.53
CA ARG A 162 -13.14 -0.91 28.56
C ARG A 162 -13.32 0.55 29.00
N GLY A 163 -14.52 1.08 28.78
CA GLY A 163 -14.89 2.44 29.20
C GLY A 163 -14.39 3.54 28.26
N GLN A 164 -13.81 3.17 27.12
CA GLN A 164 -13.56 4.10 26.02
C GLN A 164 -14.88 4.47 25.33
N PRO A 165 -14.94 5.60 24.61
CA PRO A 165 -16.08 5.90 23.75
C PRO A 165 -16.22 4.84 22.65
N ASN A 166 -17.47 4.50 22.31
CA ASN A 166 -17.76 3.66 21.16
C ASN A 166 -17.68 4.46 19.85
N ILE A 167 -17.79 3.77 18.72
CA ILE A 167 -17.62 4.39 17.40
C ILE A 167 -18.66 5.48 17.10
N ASP A 168 -19.85 5.41 17.70
CA ASP A 168 -20.90 6.42 17.51
C ASP A 168 -20.50 7.79 18.08
N VAL A 169 -19.59 7.82 19.05
CA VAL A 169 -19.04 9.06 19.64
C VAL A 169 -17.73 9.47 18.97
N VAL A 170 -16.87 8.50 18.62
CA VAL A 170 -15.55 8.76 18.05
C VAL A 170 -15.64 9.23 16.60
N LEU A 171 -16.52 8.62 15.80
CA LEU A 171 -16.63 8.90 14.37
C LEU A 171 -17.04 10.35 14.05
N PRO A 172 -18.02 10.99 14.73
CA PRO A 172 -18.30 12.41 14.55
C PRO A 172 -17.09 13.31 14.80
N ALA A 173 -16.36 13.07 15.89
CA ALA A 173 -15.18 13.87 16.24
C ALA A 173 -14.03 13.66 15.23
N PHE A 174 -13.84 12.43 14.76
CA PHE A 174 -12.88 12.14 13.71
C PHE A 174 -13.28 12.76 12.37
N HIS A 175 -14.56 12.74 12.02
CA HIS A 175 -15.08 13.39 10.82
C HIS A 175 -14.84 14.90 10.84
N GLU A 176 -15.12 15.57 11.96
CA GLU A 176 -14.79 17.00 12.17
C GLU A 176 -13.28 17.25 12.02
N PHE A 177 -12.45 16.37 12.57
CA PHE A 177 -11.00 16.42 12.37
C PHE A 177 -10.58 16.22 10.91
N CYS A 178 -11.42 15.65 10.05
CA CYS A 178 -11.15 15.41 8.62
C CYS A 178 -11.74 16.48 7.69
N GLU A 179 -12.44 17.48 8.23
CA GLU A 179 -13.04 18.55 7.42
C GLU A 179 -11.97 19.31 6.61
N ASP A 180 -12.40 19.75 5.42
CA ASP A 180 -11.64 20.54 4.44
C ASP A 180 -10.27 19.94 4.05
N THR A 181 -10.16 18.61 4.03
CA THR A 181 -8.91 17.93 3.65
C THR A 181 -9.06 16.75 2.72
N VAL A 182 -7.99 16.49 1.97
CA VAL A 182 -7.81 15.21 1.28
C VAL A 182 -7.36 14.17 2.31
N LEU A 183 -8.00 13.00 2.27
CA LEU A 183 -7.65 11.90 3.16
C LEU A 183 -6.47 11.11 2.60
N ILE A 184 -5.60 10.66 3.50
CA ILE A 184 -4.46 9.80 3.17
C ILE A 184 -4.49 8.59 4.10
N ALA A 185 -4.35 7.41 3.53
CA ALA A 185 -4.08 6.19 4.29
C ALA A 185 -3.14 5.28 3.49
N HIS A 186 -2.67 4.21 4.12
CA HIS A 186 -1.91 3.16 3.46
C HIS A 186 -2.81 1.95 3.27
N ASN A 187 -3.00 1.48 2.03
CA ASN A 187 -4.02 0.47 1.73
C ASN A 187 -5.43 0.97 2.11
N ALA A 188 -5.72 2.20 1.70
CA ALA A 188 -6.83 3.04 2.21
C ALA A 188 -8.21 2.39 2.06
N ALA A 189 -8.38 1.50 1.08
CA ALA A 189 -9.62 0.74 0.92
C ALA A 189 -10.01 -0.05 2.17
N PHE A 190 -9.05 -0.56 2.95
CA PHE A 190 -9.30 -1.26 4.20
C PHE A 190 -9.98 -0.34 5.22
N ASP A 191 -9.32 0.76 5.59
CA ASP A 191 -9.82 1.70 6.60
C ASP A 191 -11.13 2.35 6.14
N MET A 192 -11.20 2.76 4.86
CA MET A 192 -12.42 3.35 4.29
C MET A 192 -13.60 2.37 4.34
N ARG A 193 -13.37 1.07 4.14
CA ARG A 193 -14.44 0.06 4.24
C ARG A 193 -15.02 -0.02 5.64
N PHE A 194 -14.19 0.07 6.69
CA PHE A 194 -14.69 0.14 8.06
C PHE A 194 -15.55 1.39 8.29
N LEU A 195 -15.09 2.55 7.82
CA LEU A 195 -15.84 3.81 7.96
C LEU A 195 -17.17 3.77 7.19
N GLN A 196 -17.18 3.27 5.96
CA GLN A 196 -18.38 3.13 5.12
C GLN A 196 -19.45 2.25 5.78
N LEU A 197 -19.06 1.15 6.44
CA LEU A 197 -20.00 0.28 7.14
C LEU A 197 -20.66 0.94 8.35
N LYS A 198 -20.11 2.05 8.86
CA LYS A 198 -20.72 2.85 9.93
C LYS A 198 -21.68 3.91 9.43
N GLU A 199 -21.75 4.17 8.11
CA GLU A 199 -22.60 5.22 7.55
C GLU A 199 -24.08 5.02 7.88
N GLU A 200 -24.60 3.79 7.74
CA GLU A 200 -26.03 3.52 8.00
C GLU A 200 -26.39 3.78 9.47
N ARG A 201 -25.50 3.41 10.38
CA ARG A 201 -25.70 3.55 11.84
C ARG A 201 -25.52 4.99 12.31
N THR A 202 -24.53 5.72 11.78
CA THR A 202 -24.11 7.03 12.30
C THR A 202 -24.61 8.21 11.47
N GLY A 203 -24.98 7.97 10.20
CA GLY A 203 -25.30 9.01 9.23
C GLY A 203 -24.09 9.81 8.73
N ILE A 204 -22.87 9.47 9.16
CA ILE A 204 -21.64 10.16 8.80
C ILE A 204 -21.04 9.51 7.57
N ARG A 205 -20.71 10.32 6.56
CA ARG A 205 -20.07 9.87 5.31
C ARG A 205 -18.80 10.65 5.07
N PHE A 206 -17.74 9.94 4.70
CA PHE A 206 -16.50 10.56 4.24
C PHE A 206 -16.58 10.74 2.73
N THR A 207 -16.83 11.97 2.30
CA THR A 207 -17.03 12.34 0.90
C THR A 207 -15.80 12.98 0.26
N GLN A 208 -14.71 13.11 1.01
CA GLN A 208 -13.46 13.73 0.59
C GLN A 208 -12.70 12.86 -0.42
N PRO A 209 -11.84 13.45 -1.29
CA PRO A 209 -10.89 12.68 -2.08
C PRO A 209 -9.93 11.89 -1.19
N VAL A 210 -9.60 10.66 -1.60
CA VAL A 210 -8.69 9.77 -0.85
C VAL A 210 -7.47 9.43 -1.69
N LEU A 211 -6.27 9.60 -1.12
CA LEU A 211 -5.01 9.18 -1.70
C LEU A 211 -4.44 7.99 -0.93
N ASP A 212 -4.20 6.89 -1.63
CA ASP A 212 -3.60 5.69 -1.05
C ASP A 212 -2.09 5.66 -1.30
N THR A 213 -1.30 5.68 -0.23
CA THR A 213 0.17 5.64 -0.33
C THR A 213 0.72 4.33 -0.90
N LEU A 214 -0.01 3.21 -0.79
CA LEU A 214 0.33 1.94 -1.45
C LEU A 214 0.29 2.13 -2.98
N LEU A 215 -0.83 2.67 -3.48
CA LEU A 215 -1.02 2.90 -4.91
C LEU A 215 -0.06 3.98 -5.43
N LEU A 216 0.13 5.07 -4.69
CA LEU A 216 1.12 6.11 -5.05
C LEU A 216 2.54 5.54 -5.06
N SER A 217 2.89 4.65 -4.12
CA SER A 217 4.18 3.98 -4.14
C SER A 217 4.34 3.10 -5.37
N ALA A 218 3.28 2.44 -5.85
CA ALA A 218 3.29 1.62 -7.06
C ALA A 218 3.44 2.47 -8.34
N VAL A 219 2.85 3.67 -8.37
CA VAL A 219 3.09 4.65 -9.44
C VAL A 219 4.56 5.07 -9.47
N VAL A 220 5.13 5.37 -8.31
CA VAL A 220 6.50 5.88 -8.23
C VAL A 220 7.53 4.77 -8.50
N HIS A 221 7.29 3.58 -7.97
CA HIS A 221 8.23 2.46 -8.01
C HIS A 221 7.59 1.19 -8.60
N PRO A 222 7.21 1.17 -9.89
CA PRO A 222 6.42 0.09 -10.49
C PRO A 222 7.12 -1.28 -10.55
N ASN A 223 8.45 -1.32 -10.39
CA ASN A 223 9.25 -2.54 -10.47
C ASN A 223 9.56 -3.15 -9.09
N GLN A 224 8.93 -2.64 -8.03
CA GLN A 224 9.14 -3.14 -6.68
C GLN A 224 8.19 -4.30 -6.40
N GLU A 225 8.71 -5.35 -5.78
CA GLU A 225 7.94 -6.57 -5.51
C GLU A 225 6.88 -6.35 -4.42
N SER A 226 7.10 -5.41 -3.50
CA SER A 226 6.16 -5.10 -2.43
C SER A 226 6.01 -3.61 -2.19
N HIS A 227 4.77 -3.24 -1.88
CA HIS A 227 4.34 -1.91 -1.48
C HIS A 227 3.72 -1.89 -0.08
N LYS A 228 4.02 -2.89 0.76
CA LYS A 228 3.69 -2.86 2.19
C LYS A 228 4.39 -1.70 2.87
N LEU A 229 3.75 -1.11 3.88
CA LEU A 229 4.27 0.05 4.60
C LEU A 229 5.69 -0.16 5.10
N ASP A 230 5.99 -1.28 5.75
CA ASP A 230 7.34 -1.58 6.27
C ASP A 230 8.42 -1.56 5.18
N VAL A 231 8.10 -2.12 4.00
CA VAL A 231 9.01 -2.15 2.84
C VAL A 231 9.22 -0.74 2.28
N ILE A 232 8.18 0.09 2.27
CA ILE A 232 8.29 1.49 1.83
C ILE A 232 9.13 2.29 2.83
N LEU A 233 8.90 2.12 4.14
CA LEU A 233 9.63 2.81 5.19
C LEU A 233 11.12 2.51 5.11
N GLU A 234 11.49 1.23 4.99
CA GLU A 234 12.88 0.81 4.80
C GLU A 234 13.48 1.43 3.54
N ARG A 235 12.79 1.32 2.40
CA ARG A 235 13.24 1.85 1.11
C ARG A 235 13.47 3.36 1.13
N LEU A 236 12.64 4.10 1.87
CA LEU A 236 12.73 5.56 1.97
C LEU A 236 13.59 6.05 3.13
N GLY A 237 14.16 5.13 3.93
CA GLY A 237 14.99 5.44 5.08
C GLY A 237 14.22 6.15 6.21
N ILE A 238 12.95 5.80 6.39
CA ILE A 238 12.09 6.36 7.44
C ILE A 238 12.09 5.40 8.63
N ALA A 239 12.46 5.92 9.80
CA ALA A 239 12.40 5.15 11.04
C ALA A 239 10.99 5.23 11.64
N ILE A 240 10.49 4.09 12.13
CA ILE A 240 9.23 3.99 12.88
C ILE A 240 9.53 3.38 14.25
N GLY A 241 8.88 3.91 15.29
CA GLY A 241 9.05 3.43 16.65
C GLY A 241 8.27 2.14 16.90
N THR A 242 6.94 2.23 16.87
CA THR A 242 6.03 1.12 17.15
C THR A 242 5.11 0.91 15.96
N ARG A 243 5.17 -0.29 15.36
CA ARG A 243 4.20 -0.74 14.35
C ARG A 243 2.92 -1.19 15.04
N HIS A 244 1.81 -1.15 14.29
CA HIS A 244 0.48 -1.56 14.77
C HIS A 244 -0.01 -0.69 15.93
N ASN A 245 0.28 0.60 15.82
CA ASN A 245 -0.34 1.64 16.61
C ASN A 245 -0.88 2.67 15.64
N ALA A 246 -2.19 2.91 15.65
CA ALA A 246 -2.84 3.72 14.62
C ALA A 246 -2.20 5.12 14.46
N LEU A 247 -1.78 5.78 15.54
CA LEU A 247 -1.18 7.11 15.43
C LEU A 247 0.23 7.06 14.84
N GLU A 248 1.07 6.13 15.29
CA GLU A 248 2.43 5.99 14.77
C GLU A 248 2.42 5.54 13.29
N ASP A 249 1.50 4.64 12.93
CA ASP A 249 1.26 4.19 11.58
C ASP A 249 0.78 5.33 10.67
N ALA A 250 -0.14 6.18 11.15
CA ALA A 250 -0.58 7.38 10.43
C ALA A 250 0.56 8.39 10.24
N LEU A 251 1.37 8.64 11.28
CA LEU A 251 2.52 9.55 11.19
C LEU A 251 3.56 9.05 10.19
N ALA A 252 3.87 7.75 10.21
CA ALA A 252 4.80 7.14 9.27
C ALA A 252 4.25 7.15 7.83
N THR A 253 2.97 6.85 7.66
CA THR A 253 2.25 7.03 6.38
C THR A 253 2.37 8.47 5.87
N GLY A 254 2.26 9.45 6.77
CA GLY A 254 2.40 10.87 6.44
C GLY A 254 3.81 11.22 5.94
N GLU A 255 4.84 10.68 6.59
CA GLU A 255 6.24 10.85 6.13
C GLU A 255 6.49 10.18 4.78
N VAL A 256 5.95 8.98 4.58
CA VAL A 256 5.97 8.29 3.29
C VAL A 256 5.32 9.16 2.22
N PHE A 257 4.13 9.69 2.47
CA PHE A 257 3.43 10.56 1.53
C PHE A 257 4.28 11.78 1.13
N LEU A 258 4.87 12.49 2.11
CA LEU A 258 5.71 13.66 1.83
C LEU A 258 6.93 13.33 0.95
N LYS A 259 7.54 12.14 1.13
CA LYS A 259 8.60 11.65 0.25
C LYS A 259 8.08 11.29 -1.14
N LEU A 260 6.92 10.63 -1.22
CA LEU A 260 6.28 10.28 -2.49
C LEU A 260 5.88 11.52 -3.29
N VAL A 261 5.40 12.60 -2.66
CA VAL A 261 5.08 13.88 -3.33
C VAL A 261 6.26 14.35 -4.17
N LYS A 262 7.48 14.35 -3.61
CA LYS A 262 8.68 14.78 -4.35
C LYS A 262 8.97 13.90 -5.57
N LEU A 263 8.77 12.59 -5.44
CA LEU A 263 9.04 11.63 -6.50
C LEU A 263 7.94 11.64 -7.58
N LEU A 264 6.69 11.94 -7.19
CA LEU A 264 5.57 12.17 -8.11
C LEU A 264 5.80 13.43 -8.94
N GLU A 265 6.28 14.51 -8.32
CA GLU A 265 6.64 15.75 -9.02
C GLU A 265 7.71 15.49 -10.10
N ASP A 266 8.73 14.67 -9.79
CA ASP A 266 9.78 14.30 -10.75
C ASP A 266 9.23 13.48 -11.94
N LYS A 267 8.06 12.85 -11.79
CA LYS A 267 7.29 12.18 -12.86
C LYS A 267 6.26 13.09 -13.53
N GLY A 268 6.20 14.38 -13.19
CA GLY A 268 5.24 15.34 -13.73
C GLY A 268 3.84 15.24 -13.11
N ILE A 269 3.67 14.48 -12.03
CA ILE A 269 2.43 14.36 -11.27
C ILE A 269 2.49 15.37 -10.13
N VAL A 270 1.85 16.53 -10.32
CA VAL A 270 1.97 17.67 -9.39
C VAL A 270 0.66 18.02 -8.68
N THR A 271 -0.48 17.51 -9.15
CA THR A 271 -1.82 17.81 -8.61
C THR A 271 -2.50 16.56 -8.03
N VAL A 272 -3.52 16.74 -7.20
CA VAL A 272 -4.32 15.63 -6.66
C VAL A 272 -5.02 14.86 -7.77
N ARG A 273 -5.60 15.57 -8.75
CA ARG A 273 -6.25 14.93 -9.91
C ARG A 273 -5.29 13.98 -10.63
N GLN A 274 -4.08 14.44 -10.94
CA GLN A 274 -3.08 13.62 -11.61
C GLN A 274 -2.64 12.42 -10.75
N ALA A 275 -2.52 12.61 -9.43
CA ALA A 275 -2.15 11.53 -8.52
C ALA A 275 -3.24 10.45 -8.46
N LEU A 276 -4.52 10.83 -8.39
CA LEU A 276 -5.67 9.91 -8.46
C LEU A 276 -5.69 9.15 -9.79
N GLU A 277 -5.60 9.86 -10.92
CA GLU A 277 -5.60 9.26 -12.25
C GLU A 277 -4.41 8.32 -12.50
N ALA A 278 -3.25 8.60 -11.88
CA ALA A 278 -2.10 7.72 -11.95
C ALA A 278 -2.29 6.47 -11.07
N ALA A 279 -2.80 6.64 -9.85
CA ALA A 279 -3.08 5.55 -8.93
C ALA A 279 -4.11 4.56 -9.49
N GLU A 280 -5.17 5.03 -10.15
CA GLU A 280 -6.21 4.21 -10.79
C GLU A 280 -5.66 3.30 -11.91
N LYS A 281 -4.53 3.68 -12.53
CA LYS A 281 -3.89 2.90 -13.60
C LYS A 281 -2.98 1.79 -13.09
N THR A 282 -2.69 1.76 -11.79
CA THR A 282 -1.82 0.73 -11.20
C THR A 282 -2.45 -0.65 -11.33
N TYR A 283 -1.61 -1.70 -11.37
CA TYR A 283 -2.10 -3.08 -11.37
C TYR A 283 -2.96 -3.35 -10.13
N PHE A 284 -2.49 -2.91 -8.97
CA PHE A 284 -3.14 -2.98 -7.67
C PHE A 284 -4.57 -2.43 -7.68
N ALA A 285 -4.81 -1.25 -8.28
CA ALA A 285 -6.16 -0.70 -8.43
C ALA A 285 -7.10 -1.51 -9.35
N ARG A 286 -6.56 -2.46 -10.14
CA ARG A 286 -7.31 -3.26 -11.12
C ARG A 286 -7.53 -4.70 -10.69
N VAL A 287 -6.86 -5.16 -9.62
CA VAL A 287 -6.99 -6.55 -9.17
C VAL A 287 -8.32 -6.71 -8.45
N LYS A 288 -9.10 -7.70 -8.88
CA LYS A 288 -10.30 -8.15 -8.18
C LYS A 288 -9.93 -9.37 -7.34
N TYR A 289 -10.18 -9.30 -6.04
CA TYR A 289 -10.17 -10.47 -5.15
C TYR A 289 -11.60 -10.75 -4.68
#